data_AF-A0A510IN13-F1
#
_entry.id   AF-A0A510IN13-F1
#
_cell.length_a   1.000
_cell.length_b   1.000
_cell.length_c   1.000
_cell.angle_alpha   90.00
_cell.angle_beta   90.00
_cell.angle_gamma   90.00
#
_symmetry.space_group_name_H-M   'P 1'
#
loop_
_entity.id
_entity.type
_entity.pdbx_description
1 polymer ?
#
loop_
_entity_poly.entity_id
_entity_poly.type
_entity_poly.pdbx_seq_one_letter_code
_entity_poly.pdbx_strand_id
1 'polypeptide(L)'
;MSKNQKNPYTENDNRLADVIAAIQVMGTYKFYKLDFSGWADRIEGKEDLGNYWKAIFEQHPEFFRLDSKQERASLVWRRNYQKLYDVDEETKISREAYKGLTDDQKKRISRTPLTNSDISTLINTAINLHGGELDHKKDSRWWISGAIGLAGVILGAAIKAYAA
;
A
#
# COMPACT_ATOMS: atom_id res chain seq x y z
N MET A 1 10.15 -24.64 -9.19
CA MET A 1 10.63 -23.38 -8.58
C MET A 1 9.49 -22.77 -7.79
N SER A 2 9.60 -22.67 -6.47
CA SER A 2 8.84 -21.66 -5.74
C SER A 2 9.81 -21.05 -4.75
N LYS A 3 10.36 -19.88 -5.11
CA LYS A 3 11.00 -19.01 -4.13
C LYS A 3 9.94 -18.78 -3.05
N ASN A 4 10.32 -18.85 -1.78
CA ASN A 4 9.59 -18.23 -0.68
C ASN A 4 9.20 -16.79 -1.11
N GLN A 5 8.03 -16.62 -1.73
CA GLN A 5 7.48 -15.31 -2.03
C GLN A 5 6.97 -14.82 -0.69
N LYS A 6 7.84 -14.11 0.04
CA LYS A 6 7.47 -13.43 1.27
C LYS A 6 6.30 -12.50 0.95
N ASN A 7 5.24 -12.58 1.74
CA ASN A 7 4.10 -11.72 1.54
C ASN A 7 4.51 -10.26 1.84
N PRO A 8 4.26 -9.31 0.92
CA PRO A 8 4.62 -7.90 1.13
C PRO A 8 4.06 -7.29 2.42
N TYR A 9 2.88 -7.76 2.87
CA TYR A 9 2.22 -7.29 4.08
C TYR A 9 2.93 -7.67 5.38
N THR A 10 3.74 -8.74 5.42
CA THR A 10 4.32 -9.26 6.67
C THR A 10 5.85 -9.34 6.67
N GLU A 11 6.50 -8.77 5.64
CA GLU A 11 7.96 -8.67 5.57
C GLU A 11 8.51 -7.51 6.40
N ASN A 12 7.74 -6.42 6.51
CA ASN A 12 8.09 -5.24 7.31
C ASN A 12 6.96 -4.98 8.30
N ASP A 13 7.29 -4.91 9.60
CA ASP A 13 6.31 -4.66 10.67
C ASP A 13 5.61 -3.30 10.51
N ASN A 14 6.25 -2.34 9.83
CA ASN A 14 5.68 -1.02 9.54
C ASN A 14 4.85 -0.97 8.25
N ARG A 15 4.72 -2.09 7.51
CA ARG A 15 4.15 -2.04 6.16
C ARG A 15 2.74 -1.47 6.12
N LEU A 16 1.89 -1.86 7.05
CA LEU A 16 0.52 -1.36 7.11
C LEU A 16 0.52 0.16 7.36
N ALA A 17 1.40 0.66 8.22
CA ALA A 17 1.54 2.09 8.47
C ALA A 17 1.99 2.84 7.21
N ASP A 18 2.96 2.30 6.46
CA ASP A 18 3.42 2.89 5.20
C ASP A 18 2.27 3.01 4.18
N VAL A 19 1.50 1.93 4.00
CA VAL A 19 0.37 1.89 3.06
C VAL A 19 -0.71 2.89 3.48
N ILE A 20 -1.04 2.97 4.77
CA ILE A 20 -2.01 3.93 5.30
C ILE A 20 -1.54 5.37 5.08
N ALA A 21 -0.27 5.67 5.39
CA ALA A 21 0.30 7.01 5.21
C ALA A 21 0.26 7.44 3.74
N ALA A 22 0.65 6.55 2.81
CA ALA A 22 0.52 6.81 1.38
C ALA A 22 -0.93 7.03 0.94
N ILE A 23 -1.89 6.21 1.41
CA ILE A 23 -3.32 6.39 1.09
C ILE A 23 -3.81 7.77 1.54
N GLN A 24 -3.48 8.19 2.76
CA GLN A 24 -3.90 9.49 3.31
C GLN A 24 -3.34 10.65 2.49
N VAL A 25 -2.03 10.66 2.25
CA VAL A 25 -1.36 11.74 1.53
C VAL A 25 -1.76 11.76 0.07
N MET A 26 -1.68 10.63 -0.63
CA MET A 26 -2.04 10.54 -2.04
C MET A 26 -3.54 10.72 -2.28
N GLY A 27 -4.38 10.43 -1.28
CA GLY A 27 -5.83 10.64 -1.31
C GLY A 27 -6.19 12.11 -1.27
N THR A 28 -5.54 12.87 -0.40
CA THR A 28 -5.85 14.28 -0.14
C THR A 28 -5.08 15.26 -1.04
N TYR A 29 -3.89 14.89 -1.50
CA TYR A 29 -3.03 15.81 -2.23
C TYR A 29 -3.62 16.25 -3.58
N LYS A 30 -3.47 17.54 -3.92
CA LYS A 30 -4.06 18.13 -5.12
C LYS A 30 -3.59 17.51 -6.43
N PHE A 31 -2.32 17.10 -6.54
CA PHE A 31 -1.86 16.33 -7.70
C PHE A 31 -2.15 14.84 -7.51
N TYR A 32 -2.79 14.22 -8.52
CA TYR A 32 -3.15 12.80 -8.45
C TYR A 32 -1.97 11.85 -8.71
N LYS A 33 -0.84 12.37 -9.20
CA LYS A 33 0.37 11.60 -9.47
C LYS A 33 1.62 12.48 -9.26
N LEU A 34 2.67 11.89 -8.70
CA LEU A 34 4.02 12.44 -8.58
C LEU A 34 5.04 11.34 -8.87
N ASP A 35 6.30 11.73 -9.03
CA ASP A 35 7.42 10.80 -8.94
C ASP A 35 7.64 10.33 -7.50
N PHE A 36 8.54 9.36 -7.33
CA PHE A 36 8.72 8.71 -6.03
C PHE A 36 9.33 9.61 -4.97
N SER A 37 10.32 10.43 -5.33
CA SER A 37 10.90 11.42 -4.41
C SER A 37 9.88 12.48 -3.99
N GLY A 38 9.04 12.93 -4.93
CA GLY A 38 7.94 13.84 -4.63
C GLY A 38 6.91 13.23 -3.71
N TRP A 39 6.62 11.92 -3.80
CA TRP A 39 5.78 11.26 -2.80
C TRP A 39 6.48 11.10 -1.45
N ALA A 40 7.77 10.76 -1.45
CA ALA A 40 8.55 10.60 -0.23
C ALA A 40 8.64 11.91 0.59
N ASP A 41 8.84 13.04 -0.08
CA ASP A 41 8.74 14.38 0.52
C ASP A 41 7.36 14.64 1.13
N ARG A 42 6.30 14.31 0.41
CA ARG A 42 4.93 14.59 0.88
C ARG A 42 4.49 13.70 2.03
N ILE A 43 5.02 12.48 2.11
CA ILE A 43 4.64 11.53 3.16
C ILE A 43 5.51 11.71 4.42
N GLU A 44 6.81 11.93 4.26
CA GLU A 44 7.75 11.95 5.39
C GLU A 44 8.71 13.16 5.42
N GLY A 45 8.68 14.04 4.42
CA GLY A 45 9.61 15.18 4.30
C GLY A 45 11.02 14.77 3.88
N LYS A 46 11.16 13.61 3.20
CA LYS A 46 12.46 13.00 2.86
C LYS A 46 12.50 12.53 1.41
N GLU A 47 12.94 13.39 0.50
CA GLU A 47 13.02 13.09 -0.95
C GLU A 47 13.93 11.89 -1.30
N ASP A 48 14.95 11.63 -0.47
CA ASP A 48 15.92 10.54 -0.63
C ASP A 48 15.30 9.15 -0.44
N LEU A 49 14.13 9.08 0.20
CA LEU A 49 13.35 7.84 0.36
C LEU A 49 12.52 7.47 -0.87
N GLY A 50 12.73 8.11 -2.03
CA GLY A 50 12.00 7.79 -3.27
C GLY A 50 12.03 6.31 -3.64
N ASN A 51 13.19 5.65 -3.56
CA ASN A 51 13.29 4.21 -3.88
C ASN A 51 12.53 3.31 -2.88
N TYR A 52 12.46 3.71 -1.61
CA TYR A 52 11.69 3.02 -0.59
C TYR A 52 10.20 3.06 -0.91
N TRP A 53 9.69 4.26 -1.20
CA TRP A 53 8.29 4.45 -1.57
C TRP A 53 7.92 3.79 -2.90
N LYS A 54 8.83 3.79 -3.87
CA LYS A 54 8.67 3.01 -5.12
C LYS A 54 8.38 1.54 -4.81
N ALA A 55 9.20 0.91 -3.96
CA ALA A 55 9.03 -0.50 -3.61
C ALA A 55 7.67 -0.76 -2.95
N ILE A 56 7.21 0.13 -2.06
CA ILE A 56 5.88 0.04 -1.46
C ILE A 56 4.78 0.09 -2.52
N PHE A 57 4.85 1.01 -3.46
CA PHE A 57 3.85 1.14 -4.52
C PHE A 57 3.82 -0.06 -5.47
N GLU A 58 4.98 -0.65 -5.77
CA GLU A 58 5.07 -1.87 -6.59
C GLU A 58 4.52 -3.10 -5.88
N GLN A 59 4.68 -3.16 -4.55
CA GLN A 59 4.27 -4.27 -3.71
C GLN A 59 2.77 -4.28 -3.39
N HIS A 60 2.09 -3.14 -3.53
CA HIS A 60 0.67 -2.97 -3.20
C HIS A 60 -0.16 -2.46 -4.40
N PRO A 61 -0.24 -3.24 -5.51
CA PRO A 61 -0.96 -2.85 -6.72
C PRO A 61 -2.48 -2.67 -6.54
N GLU A 62 -3.05 -3.22 -5.47
CA GLU A 62 -4.45 -3.04 -5.06
C GLU A 62 -4.78 -1.58 -4.70
N PHE A 63 -3.79 -0.82 -4.24
CA PHE A 63 -3.96 0.59 -3.87
C PHE A 63 -3.26 1.53 -4.85
N PHE A 64 -2.08 1.14 -5.32
CA PHE A 64 -1.19 2.02 -6.09
C PHE A 64 -1.00 1.52 -7.51
N ARG A 65 -0.77 2.47 -8.42
CA ARG A 65 -0.45 2.18 -9.80
C ARG A 65 0.63 3.11 -10.31
N LEU A 66 1.60 2.50 -10.99
CA LEU A 66 2.62 3.23 -11.73
C LEU A 66 2.11 3.68 -13.10
N ASP A 67 2.66 4.78 -13.61
CA ASP A 67 2.44 5.18 -14.98
C ASP A 67 3.16 4.26 -15.98
N SER A 68 2.92 4.45 -17.28
CA SER A 68 3.46 3.56 -18.31
C SER A 68 4.99 3.55 -18.37
N LYS A 69 5.64 4.58 -17.85
CA LYS A 69 7.10 4.69 -17.78
C LYS A 69 7.67 4.16 -16.46
N GLN A 70 6.81 3.78 -15.51
CA GLN A 70 7.20 3.39 -14.15
C GLN A 70 8.00 4.47 -13.40
N GLU A 71 7.74 5.73 -13.69
CA GLU A 71 8.42 6.89 -13.09
C GLU A 71 7.58 7.58 -12.03
N ARG A 72 6.25 7.38 -12.09
CA ARG A 72 5.29 8.08 -11.23
C ARG A 72 4.25 7.13 -10.67
N ALA A 73 3.84 7.38 -9.43
CA ALA A 73 2.81 6.62 -8.75
C ALA A 73 1.52 7.45 -8.54
N SER A 74 0.40 6.77 -8.46
CA SER A 74 -0.93 7.33 -8.17
C SER A 74 -1.79 6.29 -7.45
N LEU A 75 -2.81 6.74 -6.71
CA LEU A 75 -3.85 5.83 -6.24
C LEU A 75 -4.68 5.32 -7.42
N VAL A 76 -4.95 4.01 -7.44
CA VAL A 76 -5.79 3.36 -8.46
C VAL A 76 -7.16 4.03 -8.51
N TRP A 77 -7.79 4.25 -7.34
CA TRP A 77 -9.12 4.86 -7.27
C TRP A 77 -9.15 6.26 -7.88
N ARG A 78 -8.17 7.12 -7.54
CA ARG A 78 -8.11 8.49 -8.11
C ARG A 78 -8.01 8.48 -9.62
N ARG A 79 -7.37 7.47 -10.22
CA ARG A 79 -7.24 7.31 -11.68
C ARG A 79 -8.60 7.12 -12.38
N ASN A 80 -9.65 6.73 -11.67
CA ASN A 80 -11.00 6.57 -12.23
C ASN A 80 -11.76 7.90 -12.36
N TYR A 81 -11.36 8.95 -11.62
CA TYR A 81 -12.02 10.26 -11.71
C TYR A 81 -11.55 11.08 -12.91
N GLN A 82 -12.41 11.91 -13.46
CA GLN A 82 -12.04 12.77 -14.59
C GLN A 82 -10.97 13.80 -14.20
N LYS A 83 -10.10 14.14 -15.15
CA LYS A 83 -9.04 15.14 -14.97
C LYS A 83 -9.61 16.56 -15.12
N LEU A 84 -10.44 16.98 -14.16
CA LEU A 84 -11.20 18.22 -14.16
C LEU A 84 -11.10 18.99 -12.82
N TYR A 85 -9.99 18.82 -12.11
CA TYR A 85 -9.75 19.49 -10.83
C TYR A 85 -8.61 20.50 -10.99
N ASP A 86 -8.87 21.78 -10.77
CA ASP A 86 -7.85 22.81 -10.77
C ASP A 86 -7.05 22.73 -9.45
N VAL A 87 -5.72 22.60 -9.54
CA VAL A 87 -4.85 22.46 -8.34
C VAL A 87 -4.44 23.79 -7.72
N ASP A 88 -4.70 24.90 -8.41
CA ASP A 88 -4.39 26.25 -7.92
C ASP A 88 -5.63 26.82 -7.22
N GLU A 89 -6.80 26.66 -7.82
CA GLU A 89 -8.08 27.08 -7.24
C GLU A 89 -8.72 26.01 -6.33
N GLU A 90 -8.20 24.79 -6.33
CA GLU A 90 -8.69 23.65 -5.55
C GLU A 90 -10.19 23.34 -5.75
N THR A 91 -10.66 23.52 -7.00
CA THR A 91 -12.07 23.35 -7.37
C THR A 91 -12.24 22.49 -8.63
N LYS A 92 -13.43 21.91 -8.79
CA LYS A 92 -13.80 21.22 -10.04
C LYS A 92 -14.18 22.23 -11.11
N ILE A 93 -13.67 22.02 -12.32
CA ILE A 93 -14.04 22.80 -13.51
C ILE A 93 -14.94 21.97 -14.44
N SER A 94 -15.71 22.65 -15.29
CA SER A 94 -16.49 21.99 -16.33
C SER A 94 -15.59 21.43 -17.43
N ARG A 95 -16.13 20.51 -18.25
CA ARG A 95 -15.39 19.98 -19.41
C ARG A 95 -15.17 21.06 -20.47
N GLU A 96 -16.10 21.98 -20.58
CA GLU A 96 -16.06 23.10 -21.52
C GLU A 96 -14.93 24.05 -21.14
N ALA A 97 -14.82 24.40 -19.85
CA ALA A 97 -13.70 25.18 -19.33
C ALA A 97 -12.37 24.47 -19.59
N TYR A 98 -12.28 23.16 -19.31
CA TYR A 98 -11.06 22.37 -19.56
C TYR A 98 -10.62 22.37 -21.04
N LYS A 99 -11.57 22.30 -21.98
CA LYS A 99 -11.28 22.34 -23.42
C LYS A 99 -10.70 23.68 -23.86
N GLY A 100 -11.13 24.77 -23.24
CA GLY A 100 -10.63 26.12 -23.51
C GLY A 100 -9.23 26.41 -22.95
N LEU A 101 -8.69 25.54 -22.09
CA LEU A 101 -7.37 25.73 -21.49
C LEU A 101 -6.23 25.50 -22.49
N THR A 102 -5.16 26.27 -22.33
CA THR A 102 -3.88 26.02 -22.99
C THR A 102 -3.23 24.74 -22.45
N ASP A 103 -2.25 24.22 -23.18
CA ASP A 103 -1.55 23.00 -22.73
C ASP A 103 -0.78 23.19 -21.43
N ASP A 104 -0.28 24.40 -21.16
CA ASP A 104 0.37 24.73 -19.89
C ASP A 104 -0.63 24.78 -18.74
N GLN A 105 -1.80 25.38 -18.95
CA GLN A 105 -2.88 25.37 -17.95
C GLN A 105 -3.37 23.94 -17.67
N LYS A 106 -3.48 23.08 -18.69
CA LYS A 106 -3.85 21.66 -18.53
C LYS A 106 -2.84 20.86 -17.68
N LYS A 107 -1.60 21.33 -17.50
CA LYS A 107 -0.64 20.71 -16.56
C LYS A 107 -1.02 20.97 -15.11
N ARG A 108 -1.71 22.08 -14.82
CA ARG A 108 -2.27 22.43 -13.51
C ARG A 108 -3.63 21.81 -13.23
N ILE A 109 -4.20 21.10 -14.19
CA ILE A 109 -5.41 20.30 -13.96
C ILE A 109 -5.03 18.88 -13.50
N SER A 110 -5.73 18.38 -12.50
CA SER A 110 -5.56 17.09 -11.87
C SER A 110 -6.91 16.34 -11.78
N ARG A 111 -6.93 15.23 -11.04
CA ARG A 111 -8.15 14.49 -10.69
C ARG A 111 -8.51 14.87 -9.27
N THR A 112 -9.80 14.91 -8.96
CA THR A 112 -10.29 15.32 -7.64
C THR A 112 -9.64 14.50 -6.52
N PRO A 113 -9.23 15.12 -5.40
CA PRO A 113 -8.90 14.42 -4.17
C PRO A 113 -10.03 13.48 -3.73
N LEU A 114 -9.66 12.42 -3.02
CA LEU A 114 -10.61 11.49 -2.44
C LEU A 114 -11.39 12.14 -1.31
N THR A 115 -12.63 11.70 -1.11
CA THR A 115 -13.40 12.09 0.08
C THR A 115 -12.88 11.35 1.31
N ASN A 116 -13.22 11.85 2.51
CA ASN A 116 -12.89 11.15 3.76
C ASN A 116 -13.46 9.72 3.77
N SER A 117 -14.66 9.50 3.24
CA SER A 117 -15.26 8.16 3.13
C SER A 117 -14.49 7.23 2.18
N ASP A 118 -13.98 7.74 1.06
CA ASP A 118 -13.16 6.94 0.14
C ASP A 118 -11.83 6.55 0.81
N ILE A 119 -11.20 7.49 1.50
CA ILE A 119 -9.95 7.26 2.25
C ILE A 119 -10.15 6.23 3.35
N SER A 120 -11.21 6.37 4.16
CA SER A 120 -11.55 5.37 5.20
C SER A 120 -11.81 3.99 4.59
N THR A 121 -12.47 3.91 3.43
CA THR A 121 -12.70 2.65 2.72
C THR A 121 -11.39 1.98 2.31
N LEU A 122 -10.45 2.75 1.75
CA LEU A 122 -9.13 2.26 1.39
C LEU A 122 -8.32 1.79 2.61
N ILE A 123 -8.32 2.57 3.70
CA ILE A 123 -7.62 2.21 4.94
C ILE A 123 -8.19 0.93 5.55
N ASN A 124 -9.52 0.82 5.65
CA ASN A 124 -10.16 -0.38 6.17
C ASN A 124 -9.85 -1.60 5.29
N THR A 125 -9.77 -1.40 3.97
CA THR A 125 -9.35 -2.46 3.05
C THR A 125 -7.90 -2.90 3.31
N ALA A 126 -6.98 -1.96 3.52
CA ALA A 126 -5.59 -2.26 3.86
C ALA A 126 -5.47 -3.03 5.19
N ILE A 127 -6.23 -2.62 6.21
CA ILE A 127 -6.29 -3.30 7.51
C ILE A 127 -6.81 -4.74 7.34
N ASN A 128 -7.89 -4.93 6.59
CA ASN A 128 -8.48 -6.25 6.38
C ASN A 128 -7.56 -7.18 5.60
N LEU A 129 -6.89 -6.69 4.56
CA LEU A 129 -5.91 -7.47 3.78
C LEU A 129 -4.70 -7.86 4.63
N HIS A 130 -4.17 -6.92 5.42
CA HIS A 130 -3.05 -7.20 6.33
C HIS A 130 -3.44 -8.20 7.43
N GLY A 131 -4.63 -8.04 8.03
CA GLY A 131 -5.15 -8.96 9.05
C GLY A 131 -5.33 -10.37 8.51
N GLY A 132 -5.94 -10.51 7.33
CA GLY A 132 -6.11 -11.80 6.66
C GLY A 132 -4.78 -12.51 6.42
N GLU A 133 -3.73 -11.77 6.06
CA GLU A 133 -2.39 -12.36 5.88
C GLU A 133 -1.75 -12.81 7.19
N LEU A 134 -1.92 -12.04 8.28
CA LEU A 134 -1.43 -12.46 9.60
C LEU A 134 -2.10 -13.76 10.06
N ASP A 135 -3.40 -13.92 9.79
CA ASP A 135 -4.13 -15.12 10.15
C ASP A 135 -3.71 -16.31 9.28
N HIS A 136 -3.51 -16.13 7.97
CA HIS A 136 -2.90 -17.16 7.12
C HIS A 136 -1.52 -17.60 7.61
N LYS A 137 -0.69 -16.66 8.09
CA LYS A 137 0.64 -16.95 8.64
C LYS A 137 0.55 -17.72 9.96
N LYS A 138 -0.38 -17.39 10.85
CA LYS A 138 -0.64 -18.15 12.09
C LYS A 138 -1.14 -19.55 11.77
N ASP A 139 -2.12 -19.66 10.88
CA ASP A 139 -2.68 -20.92 10.45
C ASP A 139 -1.60 -21.82 9.87
N SER A 140 -0.71 -21.33 9.01
CA SER A 140 0.39 -22.14 8.44
C SER A 140 1.32 -22.80 9.49
N ARG A 141 1.30 -22.32 10.74
CA ARG A 141 2.11 -22.81 11.86
C ARG A 141 1.34 -23.72 12.81
N TRP A 142 0.10 -24.08 12.49
CA TRP A 142 -0.77 -24.94 13.32
C TRP A 142 -0.09 -26.27 13.72
N TRP A 143 0.75 -26.82 12.85
CA TRP A 143 1.45 -28.09 13.07
C TRP A 143 2.51 -28.04 14.19
N ILE A 144 3.03 -26.85 14.53
CA ILE A 144 4.10 -26.69 15.53
C ILE A 144 3.62 -27.15 16.91
N SER A 145 2.37 -26.84 17.27
CA SER A 145 1.76 -27.26 18.54
C SER A 145 1.66 -28.79 18.63
N GLY A 146 1.30 -29.46 17.54
CA GLY A 146 1.24 -30.92 17.48
C GLY A 146 2.63 -31.58 17.53
N ALA A 147 3.62 -30.98 16.84
CA ALA A 147 4.99 -31.47 16.82
C ALA A 147 5.69 -31.35 18.19
N ILE A 148 5.47 -30.26 18.93
CA ILE A 148 6.01 -30.09 20.30
C ILE A 148 5.41 -31.12 21.25
N GLY A 149 4.10 -31.38 21.15
CA GLY A 149 3.44 -32.41 21.95
C GLY A 149 4.01 -33.80 21.72
N LEU A 150 4.22 -34.18 20.45
CA LEU A 150 4.84 -35.47 20.09
C LEU A 150 6.30 -35.56 20.53
N ALA A 151 7.08 -34.49 20.38
CA ALA A 151 8.47 -34.44 20.84
C ALA A 151 8.57 -34.63 22.36
N GLY A 152 7.68 -34.01 23.14
CA GLY A 152 7.61 -34.19 24.60
C GLY A 152 7.30 -35.63 25.02
N VAL A 153 6.40 -36.31 24.32
CA VAL A 153 6.07 -37.73 24.57
C VAL A 153 7.28 -38.63 24.30
N ILE A 154 7.97 -38.41 23.17
CA ILE A 154 9.17 -39.18 22.81
C ILE A 154 10.29 -38.95 23.83
N LEU A 155 10.54 -37.70 24.23
CA LEU A 155 11.54 -37.38 25.25
C LEU A 155 11.22 -38.04 26.59
N GLY A 156 9.96 -37.95 27.03
CA GLY A 156 9.51 -38.56 28.29
C GLY A 156 9.62 -40.09 28.29
N ALA A 157 9.29 -40.73 27.17
CA ALA A 157 9.45 -42.18 27.01
C ALA A 157 10.93 -42.61 27.04
N ALA A 158 11.83 -41.86 26.38
CA ALA A 158 13.26 -42.14 26.39
C ALA A 158 13.89 -41.97 27.78
N ILE A 159 13.50 -40.92 28.52
CA ILE A 159 13.96 -40.70 29.90
C ILE A 159 13.48 -41.83 30.81
N LYS A 160 12.21 -42.26 30.68
CA LYS A 160 11.65 -43.37 31.46
C LYS A 160 12.35 -44.70 31.14
N ALA A 161 12.68 -44.94 29.88
CA ALA A 161 13.40 -46.15 29.45
C ALA A 161 14.87 -46.17 29.91
N TYR A 162 15.50 -45.00 30.08
CA TYR A 162 16.88 -44.90 30.58
C TYR A 162 16.97 -44.95 32.11
N ALA A 163 15.91 -44.54 32.82
CA ALA A 163 15.82 -44.57 34.28
C ALA A 163 15.29 -45.91 34.85
N ALA A 164 14.93 -46.86 33.97
CA ALA A 164 14.50 -48.22 34.31
C ALA A 164 15.66 -49.21 34.10
#